data_AF-A0A523JFV0-F1
#
_entry.id   AF-A0A523JFV0-F1
#
_cell.length_a   1.000
_cell.length_b   1.000
_cell.length_c   1.000
_cell.angle_alpha   90.00
_cell.angle_beta   90.00
_cell.angle_gamma   90.00
#
_symmetry.space_group_name_H-M   'P 1'
#
loop_
_entity.id
_entity.type
_entity.pdbx_description
1 polymer ?
#
loop_
_entity_poly.entity_id
_entity_poly.type
_entity_poly.pdbx_seq_one_letter_code
_entity_poly.pdbx_strand_id
1 'polypeptide(L)' 'MSLDESIKKLKTIVKYSDVKGQKHVDLSLVNASKRMDFEKALAEVNVAVKKGELTEDELKMRLGLI' A
#
# COMPACT_ATOMS: atom_id res chain seq x y z
N MET A 1 -9.51 -5.00 9.05
CA MET A 1 -9.67 -5.41 7.64
C MET A 1 -8.88 -6.70 7.49
N SER A 2 -9.08 -7.47 6.42
CA SER A 2 -8.10 -8.53 6.12
C SER A 2 -6.90 -7.91 5.40
N LEU A 3 -5.69 -8.44 5.65
CA LEU A 3 -4.45 -8.00 4.99
C LEU A 3 -4.61 -7.89 3.46
N ASP A 4 -5.26 -8.88 2.84
CA ASP A 4 -5.50 -8.91 1.39
C ASP A 4 -6.41 -7.77 0.90
N GLU A 5 -7.42 -7.40 1.68
CA GLU A 5 -8.30 -6.26 1.36
C GLU A 5 -7.53 -4.94 1.46
N SER A 6 -6.71 -4.80 2.49
CA SER A 6 -5.82 -3.64 2.67
C SER A 6 -4.86 -3.50 1.49
N ILE A 7 -4.23 -4.59 1.04
CA ILE A 7 -3.35 -4.61 -0.14
C ILE A 7 -4.12 -4.24 -1.41
N LYS A 8 -5.30 -4.84 -1.65
CA LYS A 8 -6.14 -4.50 -2.81
C LYS A 8 -6.53 -3.02 -2.84
N LYS A 9 -6.88 -2.48 -1.67
CA LYS A 9 -7.22 -1.06 -1.54
C LYS A 9 -6.02 -0.18 -1.86
N LEU A 10 -4.85 -0.47 -1.27
CA LEU A 10 -3.61 0.28 -1.52
C LEU A 10 -3.16 0.20 -2.99
N LYS A 11 -3.38 -0.93 -3.66
CA LYS A 11 -3.07 -1.09 -5.09
C LYS A 11 -3.80 -0.09 -5.99
N THR A 12 -5.01 0.36 -5.61
CA THR A 12 -5.77 1.36 -6.38
C THR A 12 -5.14 2.75 -6.39
N ILE A 13 -4.23 3.03 -5.47
CA ILE A 13 -3.54 4.32 -5.33
C ILE A 13 -2.05 4.23 -5.60
N VAL A 14 -1.61 3.12 -6.22
CA VAL A 14 -0.24 2.98 -6.72
C VAL A 14 -0.13 3.75 -8.02
N LYS A 15 0.80 4.70 -8.07
CA LYS A 15 1.14 5.47 -9.27
C LYS A 15 2.63 5.41 -9.56
N TYR A 16 3.00 5.76 -10.77
CA TYR A 16 4.39 5.98 -11.11
C TYR A 16 4.92 7.20 -10.35
N SER A 17 6.09 7.06 -9.75
CA SER A 17 6.86 8.16 -9.24
C SER A 17 7.38 9.01 -10.40
N ASP A 18 7.81 10.24 -10.08
CA ASP A 18 8.50 11.11 -11.04
C ASP A 18 9.81 10.46 -11.54
N VAL A 19 10.40 9.58 -10.72
CA VAL A 19 11.53 8.72 -11.09
C VAL A 19 11.06 7.63 -12.06
N LYS A 20 11.63 7.65 -13.25
CA LYS A 20 11.30 6.74 -14.36
C LYS A 20 11.40 5.27 -13.92
N GLY A 21 10.28 4.54 -13.97
CA GLY A 21 10.20 3.12 -13.66
C GLY A 21 9.96 2.78 -12.18
N GLN A 22 9.92 3.77 -11.29
CA GLN A 22 9.55 3.58 -9.89
C GLN A 22 8.05 3.79 -9.71
N LYS A 23 7.41 2.99 -8.86
CA LYS A 23 6.02 3.18 -8.43
C LYS A 23 5.98 3.39 -6.93
N HIS A 24 5.00 4.13 -6.46
CA HIS A 24 4.75 4.36 -5.03
C HIS A 24 3.26 4.46 -4.74
N VAL A 25 2.91 4.21 -3.48
CA VAL A 25 1.56 4.42 -2.96
C VAL A 25 1.36 5.91 -2.71
N ASP A 26 0.36 6.51 -3.36
CA ASP A 26 0.13 7.94 -3.33
C ASP A 26 -1.21 8.29 -2.69
N LEU A 27 -1.15 8.71 -1.43
CA LEU A 27 -2.33 9.09 -0.65
C LEU A 27 -2.98 10.40 -1.13
N SER A 28 -2.35 11.14 -2.05
CA SER A 28 -2.96 12.33 -2.67
C SER A 28 -3.99 11.96 -3.74
N LEU A 29 -4.01 10.71 -4.23
CA LEU A 29 -5.08 10.20 -5.09
C LEU A 29 -6.38 9.90 -4.32
N VAL A 30 -6.32 9.93 -2.99
CA VAL A 30 -7.44 9.61 -2.10
C VAL A 30 -8.10 10.89 -1.62
N ASN A 31 -9.43 10.91 -1.69
CA ASN A 31 -10.24 11.99 -1.15
C ASN A 31 -10.09 12.07 0.39
N ALA A 32 -10.12 13.27 0.97
CA ALA A 32 -9.82 13.47 2.39
C ALA A 32 -10.65 12.58 3.33
N SER A 33 -11.94 12.38 3.03
CA SER A 33 -12.83 11.52 3.82
C SER A 33 -12.45 10.04 3.82
N LYS A 34 -11.71 9.58 2.79
CA LYS A 34 -11.23 8.19 2.68
C LYS A 34 -9.76 8.05 3.09
N ARG A 35 -9.05 9.16 3.35
CA ARG A 35 -7.61 9.13 3.63
C ARG A 35 -7.30 8.28 4.86
N MET A 36 -8.10 8.42 5.91
CA MET A 36 -7.96 7.67 7.16
C MET A 36 -8.12 6.15 6.96
N ASP A 37 -8.97 5.71 6.03
CA ASP A 37 -9.07 4.30 5.68
C ASP A 37 -7.79 3.75 5.02
N PHE A 38 -7.18 4.53 4.13
CA PHE A 38 -5.95 4.11 3.44
C PHE A 38 -4.75 4.14 4.39
N GLU A 39 -4.71 5.11 5.31
CA GLU A 39 -3.72 5.12 6.39
C GLU A 39 -3.85 3.90 7.31
N LYS A 40 -5.07 3.51 7.67
CA LYS A 40 -5.32 2.26 8.42
C LYS A 40 -4.86 1.04 7.64
N ALA A 41 -5.16 0.97 6.34
CA ALA A 41 -4.70 -0.13 5.49
C ALA A 41 -3.16 -0.21 5.45
N LEU A 42 -2.47 0.93 5.29
CA LEU A 42 -1.01 1.05 5.36
C LEU A 42 -0.45 0.59 6.71
N ALA A 43 -1.09 0.97 7.81
CA ALA A 43 -0.70 0.53 9.14
C ALA A 43 -0.85 -0.99 9.30
N GLU A 44 -1.95 -1.56 8.80
CA GLU A 44 -2.22 -3.00 8.88
C GLU A 44 -1.17 -3.82 8.12
N VAL A 45 -0.81 -3.44 6.88
CA VAL A 45 0.27 -4.12 6.15
C VAL A 45 1.65 -3.93 6.81
N ASN A 46 1.95 -2.73 7.33
CA ASN A 46 3.20 -2.51 8.06
C ASN A 46 3.30 -3.35 9.34
N VAL A 47 2.20 -3.53 10.07
CA VAL A 47 2.16 -4.39 11.26
C VAL A 47 2.40 -5.84 10.87
N ALA A 48 1.78 -6.33 9.80
CA ALA A 48 2.02 -7.69 9.32
C ALA A 48 3.47 -7.91 8.88
N VAL A 49 4.09 -6.91 8.24
CA VAL A 49 5.52 -6.95 7.92
C VAL A 49 6.37 -7.00 9.18
N LYS A 50 6.08 -6.15 10.17
CA LYS A 50 6.80 -6.16 11.46
C LYS A 50 6.62 -7.45 12.25
N LYS A 51 5.48 -8.13 12.12
CA LYS A 51 5.21 -9.42 12.72
C LYS A 51 5.88 -10.59 11.99
N GLY A 52 6.45 -10.35 10.81
CA GLY A 52 7.03 -11.40 9.97
C GLY A 52 5.98 -12.24 9.23
N GLU A 53 4.72 -11.80 9.17
CA GLU A 53 3.65 -12.46 8.41
C GLU A 53 3.79 -12.20 6.89
N LEU A 54 4.52 -11.15 6.52
CA LEU A 54 4.78 -10.74 5.14
C LEU A 54 6.16 -10.08 5.09
N THR A 55 6.90 -10.22 4.00
CA THR A 55 8.13 -9.43 3.80
C THR A 55 7.83 -8.11 3.09
N GLU A 56 8.69 -7.10 3.25
CA GLU A 56 8.57 -5.85 2.49
C GLU A 56 8.62 -6.09 0.97
N ASP A 57 9.41 -7.05 0.52
CA ASP A 57 9.52 -7.43 -0.88
C ASP A 57 8.23 -8.07 -1.41
N GLU A 58 7.64 -9.00 -0.65
CA GLU A 58 6.34 -9.56 -1.01
C GLU A 58 5.25 -8.49 -1.04
N LEU A 59 5.26 -7.55 -0.08
CA LEU A 59 4.31 -6.43 -0.08
C LEU A 59 4.47 -5.60 -1.35
N LYS A 60 5.71 -5.24 -1.73
CA LYS A 60 6.01 -4.48 -2.95
C LYS A 60 5.56 -5.23 -4.19
N MET A 61 5.80 -6.53 -4.28
CA MET A 61 5.38 -7.37 -5.39
C MET A 61 3.84 -7.44 -5.49
N ARG A 62 3.13 -7.61 -4.37
CA ARG A 62 1.65 -7.65 -4.36
C ARG A 62 1.02 -6.29 -4.70
N LEU A 63 1.63 -5.20 -4.26
CA LEU A 63 1.24 -3.84 -4.63
C LEU A 63 1.65 -3.48 -6.07
N GLY A 64 2.54 -4.24 -6.69
CA GLY A 64 3.04 -4.01 -8.05
C GLY A 64 4.00 -2.83 -8.13
N LEU A 65 4.75 -2.58 -7.05
CA LEU A 65 5.75 -1.51 -6.92
C LEU A 65 7.09 -1.87 -7.59
N ILE A 66 7.35 -3.16 -7.79
CA ILE A 66 8.50 -3.75 -8.46
C ILE A 66 8.05 -4.86 -9.42
#